data_AF-A0A967CFP8-F1
#
_entry.id   AF-A0A967CFP8-F1
#
_cell.length_a   1.000
_cell.length_b   1.000
_cell.length_c   1.000
_cell.angle_alpha   90.00
_cell.angle_beta   90.00
_cell.angle_gamma   90.00
#
_symmetry.space_group_name_H-M   'P 1'
#
loop_
_entity.id
_entity.type
_entity.pdbx_description
1 polymer ?
#
loop_
_entity_poly.entity_id
_entity_poly.type
_entity_poly.pdbx_seq_one_letter_code
_entity_poly.pdbx_strand_id
1 'polypeptide(L)'
;MSTEGGAAGAAISLRATLANSKWLGTACPKCSGVFAVADQVVLCPSCFSAHHASCWRENGNTCAKDQTPGRIIEPRGRGASPASEVPAPVQVQAPTPAAPVAAPAAVARPAAPAKPAAPAAPAKGAGPAVRDAKGLRPMEGVRARIESATSGLAPVFGTAIDEVTVTVPPENLPEAARRLKETDGLKFDYLRCLSGVDYQSDGIEVVYHLFSTRLAQKCVLKTRLAAEGDAVGTVTTVWAGADWHERETAEMFNIRFEGHPYPEPLLLERDDQGTIVPGPVLLKRFKLRPKEPPAQYGFPEEE
;
A
#
# COMPACT_ATOMS: atom_id res chain seq x y z
N MET A 1 -40.94 25.11 11.22
CA MET A 1 -39.46 25.02 11.23
C MET A 1 -39.11 23.85 10.34
N SER A 2 -38.97 24.12 9.04
CA SER A 2 -38.78 23.09 8.01
C SER A 2 -37.34 22.58 8.06
N THR A 3 -37.19 21.29 8.30
CA THR A 3 -35.95 20.54 8.14
C THR A 3 -35.67 20.38 6.64
N GLU A 4 -34.70 21.12 6.12
CA GLU A 4 -34.24 20.94 4.73
C GLU A 4 -33.55 19.57 4.59
N GLY A 5 -34.17 18.68 3.83
CA GLY A 5 -33.56 17.43 3.38
C GLY A 5 -32.40 17.75 2.44
N GLY A 6 -31.18 17.51 2.91
CA GLY A 6 -29.96 17.71 2.12
C GLY A 6 -29.95 16.80 0.90
N ALA A 7 -29.79 17.39 -0.29
CA ALA A 7 -29.75 16.69 -1.56
C ALA A 7 -28.72 15.55 -1.56
N ALA A 8 -29.16 14.35 -1.96
CA ALA A 8 -28.31 13.18 -2.16
C ALA A 8 -27.38 13.41 -3.36
N GLY A 9 -26.09 13.59 -3.10
CA GLY A 9 -25.06 13.79 -4.13
C GLY A 9 -23.71 13.26 -3.64
N ALA A 10 -22.80 12.98 -4.59
CA ALA A 10 -21.49 12.43 -4.28
C ALA A 10 -20.71 13.31 -3.28
N ALA A 11 -19.91 12.67 -2.43
CA ALA A 11 -19.01 13.35 -1.51
C ALA A 11 -17.87 14.05 -2.27
N ILE A 12 -17.77 15.38 -2.17
CA ILE A 12 -16.74 16.17 -2.84
C ILE A 12 -15.84 16.84 -1.79
N SER A 13 -14.53 16.66 -1.91
CA SER A 13 -13.56 17.29 -1.02
C SER A 13 -13.21 18.71 -1.46
N LEU A 14 -13.08 19.63 -0.48
CA LEU A 14 -12.47 20.94 -0.71
C LEU A 14 -10.98 20.81 -0.99
N ARG A 15 -10.48 21.64 -1.91
CA ARG A 15 -9.07 21.75 -2.25
C ARG A 15 -8.67 23.22 -2.24
N ALA A 16 -7.52 23.55 -1.66
CA ALA A 16 -6.91 24.84 -1.88
C ALA A 16 -6.21 24.85 -3.26
N THR A 17 -6.30 25.97 -3.97
CA THR A 17 -5.54 26.19 -5.19
C THR A 17 -4.08 26.48 -4.85
N LEU A 18 -3.16 25.67 -5.36
CA LEU A 18 -1.72 25.80 -5.19
C LEU A 18 -1.10 26.41 -6.46
N ALA A 19 0.16 26.87 -6.36
CA ALA A 19 0.88 27.45 -7.51
C ALA A 19 1.02 26.47 -8.71
N ASN A 20 0.92 25.16 -8.47
CA ASN A 20 0.97 24.11 -9.48
C ASN A 20 -0.41 23.46 -9.76
N SER A 21 -1.50 24.04 -9.26
CA SER A 21 -2.84 23.52 -9.53
C SER A 21 -3.19 23.64 -11.00
N LYS A 22 -3.67 22.55 -11.60
CA LYS A 22 -4.04 22.49 -13.03
C LYS A 22 -5.13 23.48 -13.45
N TRP A 23 -5.94 23.97 -12.50
CA TRP A 23 -7.02 24.93 -12.72
C TRP A 23 -6.63 26.38 -12.38
N LEU A 24 -5.42 26.64 -11.90
CA LEU A 24 -4.94 28.00 -11.63
C LEU A 24 -4.98 28.82 -12.93
N GLY A 25 -5.52 30.04 -12.87
CA GLY A 25 -5.65 30.89 -14.06
C GLY A 25 -6.83 30.55 -14.98
N THR A 26 -7.58 29.47 -14.73
CA THR A 26 -8.81 29.15 -15.47
C THR A 26 -10.03 29.83 -14.84
N ALA A 27 -11.11 29.99 -15.60
CA ALA A 27 -12.34 30.64 -15.13
C ALA A 27 -13.32 29.63 -14.53
N CYS A 28 -13.95 30.00 -13.41
CA CYS A 28 -15.04 29.23 -12.83
C CYS A 28 -16.27 29.27 -13.76
N PRO A 29 -16.90 28.13 -14.11
CA PRO A 29 -18.06 28.10 -14.99
C PRO A 29 -19.30 28.85 -14.47
N LYS A 30 -19.35 29.15 -13.16
CA LYS A 30 -20.46 29.90 -12.56
C LYS A 30 -20.24 31.41 -12.57
N CYS A 31 -19.16 31.89 -11.96
CA CYS A 31 -18.92 33.33 -11.81
C CYS A 31 -18.03 33.93 -12.90
N SER A 32 -17.45 33.10 -13.78
CA SER A 32 -16.41 33.47 -14.75
C SER A 32 -15.14 34.10 -14.14
N GLY A 33 -15.03 34.14 -12.81
CA GLY A 33 -13.85 34.59 -12.10
C GLY A 33 -12.70 33.60 -12.23
N VAL A 34 -11.48 34.13 -12.32
CA VAL A 34 -10.26 33.35 -12.45
C VAL A 34 -9.83 32.78 -11.10
N PHE A 35 -9.40 31.51 -11.06
CA PHE A 35 -8.86 30.90 -9.84
C PHE A 35 -7.49 31.47 -9.49
N ALA A 36 -7.37 31.98 -8.26
CA ALA A 36 -6.13 32.47 -7.67
C ALA A 36 -5.55 31.46 -6.67
N VAL A 37 -4.27 31.62 -6.32
CA VAL A 37 -3.62 30.83 -5.27
C VAL A 37 -4.36 31.03 -3.94
N ALA A 38 -4.51 29.96 -3.16
CA ALA A 38 -5.26 29.86 -1.92
C ALA A 38 -6.81 29.84 -2.05
N ASP A 39 -7.38 30.01 -3.25
CA ASP A 39 -8.82 29.85 -3.46
C ASP A 39 -9.27 28.43 -3.06
N GLN A 40 -10.41 28.36 -2.37
CA GLN A 40 -11.08 27.08 -2.09
C GLN A 40 -11.90 26.65 -3.30
N VAL A 41 -11.57 25.47 -3.84
CA VAL A 41 -12.10 24.95 -5.09
C VAL A 41 -12.67 23.54 -4.88
N VAL A 42 -13.73 23.25 -5.62
CA VAL A 42 -14.30 21.90 -5.76
C VAL A 42 -14.21 21.48 -7.22
N LEU A 43 -14.04 20.17 -7.44
CA LEU A 43 -14.05 19.58 -8.78
C LEU A 43 -15.33 18.78 -8.95
N CYS A 44 -16.05 19.00 -10.04
CA CYS A 44 -17.20 18.17 -10.39
C CYS A 44 -16.75 16.70 -10.56
N PRO A 45 -17.42 15.72 -9.93
CA PRO A 45 -17.04 14.31 -10.05
C PRO A 45 -17.34 13.72 -11.45
N SER A 46 -18.20 14.37 -12.23
CA SER A 46 -18.57 13.93 -13.59
C SER A 46 -17.69 14.60 -14.65
N CYS A 47 -17.81 15.92 -14.84
CA CYS A 47 -17.04 16.62 -15.88
C CYS A 47 -15.68 17.20 -15.47
N PHE A 48 -15.27 17.03 -14.20
CA PHE A 48 -13.99 17.51 -13.66
C PHE A 48 -13.72 19.02 -13.75
N SER A 49 -14.73 19.83 -14.11
CA SER A 49 -14.60 21.29 -14.08
C SER A 49 -14.39 21.80 -12.67
N ALA A 50 -13.52 22.80 -12.52
CA ALA A 50 -13.23 23.46 -11.26
C ALA A 50 -14.25 24.58 -10.98
N HIS A 51 -14.71 24.69 -9.74
CA HIS A 51 -15.63 25.72 -9.26
C HIS A 51 -15.12 26.30 -7.95
N HIS A 52 -15.33 27.60 -7.71
CA HIS A 52 -15.15 28.14 -6.36
C HIS A 52 -16.11 27.44 -5.40
N ALA A 53 -15.64 27.12 -4.20
CA ALA A 53 -16.44 26.44 -3.19
C ALA A 53 -17.72 27.22 -2.84
N SER A 54 -17.66 28.56 -2.82
CA SER A 54 -18.82 29.44 -2.66
C SER A 54 -19.80 29.29 -3.82
N CYS A 55 -19.31 29.41 -5.06
CA CYS A 55 -20.15 29.29 -6.25
C CYS A 55 -20.85 27.92 -6.33
N TRP A 56 -20.20 26.83 -5.93
CA TRP A 56 -20.82 25.51 -5.88
C TRP A 56 -21.98 25.44 -4.88
N ARG A 57 -21.80 26.00 -3.67
CA ARG A 57 -22.87 26.09 -2.66
C ARG A 57 -24.02 26.96 -3.12
N GLU A 58 -23.71 28.12 -3.70
CA GLU A 58 -24.68 29.04 -4.31
C GLU A 58 -25.41 28.41 -5.50
N ASN A 59 -24.83 27.36 -6.12
CA ASN A 59 -25.49 26.60 -7.18
C ASN A 59 -26.31 25.42 -6.65
N GLY A 60 -26.73 25.46 -5.39
CA GLY A 60 -27.52 24.38 -4.79
C GLY A 60 -26.73 23.07 -4.68
N ASN A 61 -25.41 23.14 -4.52
CA ASN A 61 -24.52 21.98 -4.50
C ASN A 61 -24.55 21.15 -5.80
N THR A 62 -24.77 21.80 -6.95
CA THR A 62 -24.66 21.17 -8.27
C THR A 62 -23.63 21.87 -9.15
N CYS A 63 -23.11 21.17 -10.14
CA CYS A 63 -22.19 21.75 -11.11
C CYS A 63 -22.90 22.77 -12.02
N ALA A 64 -22.33 23.96 -12.17
CA ALA A 64 -22.86 24.97 -13.09
C ALA A 64 -22.73 24.58 -14.58
N LYS A 65 -21.94 23.54 -14.92
CA LYS A 65 -21.73 23.09 -16.29
C LYS A 65 -22.66 21.94 -16.70
N ASP A 66 -22.82 20.94 -15.84
CA ASP A 66 -23.54 19.70 -16.17
C ASP A 66 -24.62 19.32 -15.14
N GLN A 67 -24.88 20.18 -14.15
CA GLN A 67 -25.86 19.98 -13.08
C GLN A 67 -25.62 18.75 -12.20
N THR A 68 -24.44 18.12 -12.25
CA THR A 68 -24.11 16.99 -11.39
C THR A 68 -24.18 17.40 -9.91
N PRO A 69 -24.98 16.71 -9.08
CA PRO A 69 -25.10 17.02 -7.65
C PRO A 69 -23.89 16.50 -6.87
N GLY A 70 -23.45 17.25 -5.87
CA GLY A 70 -22.41 16.78 -4.97
C GLY A 70 -22.27 17.61 -3.71
N ARG A 71 -22.10 16.93 -2.59
CA ARG A 71 -22.02 17.53 -1.26
C ARG A 71 -20.57 17.79 -0.89
N ILE A 72 -20.26 19.04 -0.57
CA ILE A 72 -18.95 19.40 -0.03
C ILE A 72 -18.77 18.79 1.36
N ILE A 73 -17.70 18.01 1.54
CA ILE A 73 -17.26 17.51 2.85
C ILE A 73 -16.09 18.37 3.31
N GLU A 74 -16.33 19.13 4.39
CA GLU A 74 -15.26 19.84 5.07
C GLU A 74 -14.43 18.83 5.87
N PRO A 75 -13.09 18.90 5.80
CA PRO A 75 -12.26 18.12 6.69
C PRO A 75 -12.60 18.53 8.12
N ARG A 76 -13.06 17.58 8.96
CA ARG A 76 -13.23 17.83 10.38
C ARG A 76 -11.89 18.37 10.90
N GLY A 77 -11.88 19.62 11.35
CA GLY A 77 -10.78 20.12 12.16
C GLY A 77 -10.54 19.14 13.31
N ARG A 78 -9.28 18.93 13.69
CA ARG A 78 -8.94 18.25 14.95
C ARG A 78 -9.40 19.14 16.12
N GLY A 79 -10.71 19.22 16.32
CA GLY A 79 -11.34 19.63 17.57
C GLY A 79 -11.54 18.37 18.39
N ALA A 80 -11.12 18.42 19.65
CA ALA A 80 -11.39 17.36 20.61
C ALA A 80 -12.90 17.07 20.62
N SER A 81 -13.28 15.83 20.26
CA SER A 81 -14.66 15.38 20.43
C SER A 81 -14.87 15.13 21.92
N PRO A 82 -15.92 15.67 22.56
CA PRO A 82 -16.29 15.27 23.90
C PRO A 82 -16.68 13.79 23.88
N ALA A 83 -16.28 13.06 24.94
CA ALA A 83 -16.53 11.65 25.09
C ALA A 83 -18.05 11.37 25.04
N SER A 84 -18.49 10.61 24.04
CA SER A 84 -19.81 9.98 24.06
C SER A 84 -19.66 8.64 24.76
N GLU A 85 -20.44 8.44 25.83
CA GLU A 85 -20.62 7.14 26.49
C GLU A 85 -21.07 6.10 25.46
N VAL A 86 -20.37 4.97 25.45
CA VAL A 86 -20.71 3.78 24.67
C VAL A 86 -21.72 2.98 25.50
N PRO A 87 -22.95 2.73 25.03
CA PRO A 87 -23.86 1.82 25.73
C PRO A 87 -23.33 0.38 25.64
N ALA A 88 -23.55 -0.38 26.72
CA ALA A 88 -23.06 -1.73 26.89
C ALA A 88 -23.52 -2.69 25.77
N PRO A 89 -22.69 -3.67 25.38
CA PRO A 89 -23.01 -4.59 24.29
C PRO A 89 -24.15 -5.55 24.66
N VAL A 90 -25.14 -5.64 23.76
CA VAL A 90 -26.19 -6.65 23.79
C VAL A 90 -25.59 -8.00 23.35
N GLN A 91 -25.78 -9.04 24.17
CA GLN A 91 -25.36 -10.40 23.82
C GLN A 91 -26.34 -11.02 22.80
N VAL A 92 -25.80 -11.46 21.66
CA VAL A 92 -26.54 -12.23 20.65
C VAL A 92 -26.19 -13.71 20.82
N GLN A 93 -27.20 -14.56 21.04
CA GLN A 93 -27.04 -16.01 21.07
C GLN A 93 -26.80 -16.57 19.66
N ALA A 94 -25.81 -17.45 19.54
CA ALA A 94 -25.52 -18.17 18.30
C ALA A 94 -26.57 -19.27 18.03
N PRO A 95 -27.01 -19.48 16.78
CA PRO A 95 -27.90 -20.58 16.42
C PRO A 95 -27.16 -21.93 16.39
N THR A 96 -27.89 -22.98 16.74
CA THR A 96 -27.43 -24.37 16.82
C THR A 96 -27.15 -24.96 15.43
N PRO A 97 -26.04 -25.71 15.23
CA PRO A 97 -25.72 -26.31 13.94
C PRO A 97 -26.58 -27.55 13.63
N ALA A 98 -26.96 -27.68 12.35
CA ALA A 98 -27.61 -28.87 11.80
C ALA A 98 -26.60 -29.99 11.49
N ALA A 99 -27.09 -31.24 11.48
CA ALA A 99 -26.32 -32.47 11.31
C ALA A 99 -25.61 -32.58 9.94
N PRO A 100 -24.47 -33.29 9.85
CA PRO A 100 -23.59 -33.27 8.68
C PRO A 100 -24.04 -34.23 7.58
N VAL A 101 -23.89 -33.80 6.32
CA VAL A 101 -23.90 -34.68 5.14
C VAL A 101 -22.44 -34.90 4.70
N ALA A 102 -22.10 -36.16 4.40
CA ALA A 102 -20.73 -36.58 4.13
C ALA A 102 -20.17 -36.02 2.79
N ALA A 103 -18.93 -35.53 2.84
CA ALA A 103 -18.11 -35.15 1.69
C ALA A 103 -16.93 -36.14 1.53
N PRO A 104 -16.40 -36.35 0.30
CA PRO A 104 -15.37 -37.36 0.03
C PRO A 104 -13.98 -36.93 0.54
N ALA A 105 -13.10 -37.93 0.69
CA ALA A 105 -11.84 -37.89 1.42
C ALA A 105 -10.85 -36.80 0.92
N ALA A 106 -10.46 -35.91 1.83
CA ALA A 106 -9.38 -34.95 1.65
C ALA A 106 -8.02 -35.59 1.99
N VAL A 107 -7.03 -35.38 1.12
CA VAL A 107 -5.61 -35.69 1.36
C VAL A 107 -5.08 -34.74 2.44
N ALA A 108 -4.39 -35.29 3.44
CA ALA A 108 -3.99 -34.58 4.65
C ALA A 108 -2.97 -33.45 4.38
N ARG A 109 -3.32 -32.22 4.77
CA ARG A 109 -2.35 -31.11 4.91
C ARG A 109 -1.45 -31.37 6.13
N PRO A 110 -0.14 -31.10 6.06
CA PRO A 110 0.72 -31.15 7.23
C PRO A 110 0.28 -30.12 8.28
N ALA A 111 0.43 -30.49 9.55
CA ALA A 111 0.00 -29.70 10.69
C ALA A 111 0.70 -28.33 10.73
N ALA A 112 -0.11 -27.27 10.92
CA ALA A 112 0.39 -25.93 11.15
C ALA A 112 1.23 -25.88 12.44
N PRO A 113 2.40 -25.20 12.46
CA PRO A 113 3.17 -25.00 13.68
C PRO A 113 2.37 -24.15 14.67
N ALA A 114 2.61 -24.41 15.97
CA ALA A 114 1.90 -23.77 17.07
C ALA A 114 2.00 -22.23 17.00
N LYS A 115 0.86 -21.59 17.28
CA LYS A 115 0.71 -20.13 17.39
C LYS A 115 1.82 -19.53 18.27
N PRO A 116 2.63 -18.58 17.79
CA PRO A 116 3.57 -17.88 18.65
C PRO A 116 2.84 -17.17 19.79
N ALA A 117 3.41 -17.25 20.99
CA ALA A 117 2.91 -16.54 22.16
C ALA A 117 2.77 -15.04 21.86
N ALA A 118 1.71 -14.42 22.39
CA ALA A 118 1.49 -12.99 22.29
C ALA A 118 2.75 -12.22 22.74
N PRO A 119 3.22 -11.20 22.00
CA PRO A 119 4.42 -10.49 22.36
C PRO A 119 4.25 -9.79 23.71
N ALA A 120 5.24 -9.96 24.57
CA ALA A 120 5.34 -9.29 25.86
C ALA A 120 5.25 -7.76 25.72
N ALA A 121 4.63 -7.14 26.74
CA ALA A 121 4.54 -5.70 26.92
C ALA A 121 5.91 -5.02 26.74
N PRO A 122 5.96 -3.77 26.25
CA PRO A 122 7.21 -3.12 25.87
C PRO A 122 8.15 -2.97 27.07
N ALA A 123 9.40 -3.40 26.88
CA ALA A 123 10.49 -3.04 27.78
C ALA A 123 10.63 -1.52 27.82
N LYS A 124 10.58 -0.95 29.03
CA LYS A 124 10.89 0.46 29.30
C LYS A 124 12.37 0.70 28.96
N GLY A 125 12.65 1.34 27.82
CA GLY A 125 14.02 1.55 27.38
C GLY A 125 14.15 2.41 26.13
N ALA A 126 13.66 3.65 26.20
CA ALA A 126 14.14 4.82 25.47
C ALA A 126 13.18 5.97 25.80
N GLY A 127 13.69 7.12 26.24
CA GLY A 127 12.88 8.34 26.40
C GLY A 127 12.13 8.70 25.10
N PRO A 128 11.20 9.68 25.14
CA PRO A 128 10.37 10.00 23.98
C PRO A 128 11.29 10.37 22.80
N ALA A 129 11.40 9.46 21.83
CA ALA A 129 12.19 9.68 20.65
C ALA A 129 11.62 10.92 19.94
N VAL A 130 12.50 11.87 19.61
CA VAL A 130 12.13 13.03 18.78
C VAL A 130 11.41 12.51 17.54
N ARG A 131 10.24 13.07 17.24
CA ARG A 131 9.44 12.75 16.06
C ARG A 131 9.28 13.99 15.22
N ASP A 132 9.24 13.82 13.90
CA ASP A 132 8.94 14.88 12.96
C ASP A 132 7.44 15.24 12.97
N ALA A 133 7.05 16.22 12.16
CA ALA A 133 5.66 16.66 12.02
C ALA A 133 4.69 15.55 11.55
N LYS A 134 5.21 14.45 10.99
CA LYS A 134 4.45 13.28 10.53
C LYS A 134 4.42 12.17 11.58
N GLY A 135 5.07 12.37 12.74
CA GLY A 135 5.14 11.39 13.82
C GLY A 135 6.19 10.29 13.61
N LEU A 136 7.08 10.46 12.62
CA LEU A 136 8.17 9.53 12.30
C LEU A 136 9.48 9.94 13.00
N ARG A 137 10.39 8.99 13.21
CA ARG A 137 11.75 9.32 13.67
C ARG A 137 12.55 10.05 12.58
N PRO A 138 13.39 11.04 12.95
CA PRO A 138 14.28 11.73 12.02
C PRO A 138 15.19 10.76 11.26
N MET A 139 15.27 10.92 9.93
CA MET A 139 15.98 9.99 9.05
C MET A 139 17.46 9.86 9.39
N GLU A 140 18.13 10.93 9.81
CA GLU A 140 19.55 10.91 10.17
C GLU A 140 19.83 9.91 11.29
N GLY A 141 18.98 9.91 12.32
CA GLY A 141 19.09 8.97 13.44
C GLY A 141 18.70 7.54 13.06
N VAL A 142 17.80 7.35 12.10
CA VAL A 142 17.46 6.02 11.56
C VAL A 142 18.65 5.49 10.77
N ARG A 143 19.21 6.31 9.86
CA ARG A 143 20.34 5.97 9.00
C ARG A 143 21.56 5.54 9.82
N ALA A 144 21.95 6.33 10.82
CA ALA A 144 23.11 5.99 11.66
C ALA A 144 22.96 4.62 12.36
N ARG A 145 21.74 4.27 12.80
CA ARG A 145 21.47 2.96 13.39
C ARG A 145 21.51 1.83 12.36
N ILE A 146 21.00 2.07 11.15
CA ILE A 146 21.08 1.08 10.06
C ILE A 146 22.53 0.87 9.63
N GLU A 147 23.32 1.94 9.49
CA GLU A 147 24.76 1.89 9.20
C GLU A 147 25.48 1.02 10.24
N SER A 148 25.22 1.25 11.52
CA SER A 148 25.80 0.43 12.59
C SER A 148 25.35 -1.04 12.51
N ALA A 149 24.08 -1.31 12.25
CA ALA A 149 23.53 -2.67 12.22
C ALA A 149 24.00 -3.48 11.01
N THR A 150 24.17 -2.83 9.85
CA THR A 150 24.55 -3.47 8.59
C THR A 150 26.05 -3.42 8.32
N SER A 151 26.84 -2.97 9.28
CA SER A 151 28.29 -3.01 9.21
C SER A 151 28.81 -4.43 8.92
N GLY A 152 29.75 -4.53 7.99
CA GLY A 152 30.31 -5.79 7.49
C GLY A 152 29.51 -6.48 6.39
N LEU A 153 28.35 -5.94 5.99
CA LEU A 153 27.49 -6.52 4.93
C LEU A 153 27.62 -5.80 3.58
N ALA A 154 28.71 -5.04 3.38
CA ALA A 154 28.93 -4.15 2.23
C ALA A 154 27.71 -3.26 1.85
N PRO A 155 27.11 -2.52 2.82
CA PRO A 155 25.92 -1.74 2.54
C PRO A 155 26.21 -0.48 1.71
N VAL A 156 25.32 -0.19 0.77
CA VAL A 156 25.27 1.08 0.02
C VAL A 156 24.04 1.85 0.46
N PHE A 157 24.23 3.10 0.89
CA PHE A 157 23.17 3.93 1.44
C PHE A 157 22.61 4.93 0.44
N GLY A 158 21.29 5.12 0.48
CA GLY A 158 20.58 6.18 -0.22
C GLY A 158 19.45 6.74 0.63
N THR A 159 18.80 7.78 0.12
CA THR A 159 17.64 8.41 0.77
C THR A 159 16.57 8.71 -0.26
N ALA A 160 15.31 8.41 0.05
CA ALA A 160 14.17 8.72 -0.79
C ALA A 160 13.08 9.38 0.06
N ILE A 161 12.85 10.69 -0.15
CA ILE A 161 11.85 11.52 0.54
C ILE A 161 11.90 11.41 2.08
N ASP A 162 11.27 10.39 2.65
CA ASP A 162 11.13 10.09 4.08
C ASP A 162 11.62 8.68 4.48
N GLU A 163 12.37 7.99 3.61
CA GLU A 163 12.88 6.64 3.82
C GLU A 163 14.40 6.55 3.60
N VAL A 164 15.08 5.86 4.50
CA VAL A 164 16.49 5.47 4.33
C VAL A 164 16.52 4.19 3.49
N THR A 165 17.34 4.19 2.45
CA THR A 165 17.58 3.01 1.61
C THR A 165 18.92 2.40 1.97
N VAL A 166 18.95 1.07 2.12
CA VAL A 166 20.17 0.29 2.29
C VAL A 166 20.16 -0.85 1.28
N THR A 167 21.18 -0.90 0.43
CA THR A 167 21.38 -1.97 -0.54
C THR A 167 22.53 -2.85 -0.06
N VAL A 168 22.31 -4.17 -0.02
CA VAL A 168 23.35 -5.16 0.34
C VAL A 168 23.50 -6.20 -0.78
N PRO A 169 24.64 -6.91 -0.87
CA PRO A 169 24.79 -8.05 -1.76
C PRO A 169 23.76 -9.17 -1.47
N PRO A 170 23.35 -9.97 -2.46
CA PRO A 170 22.36 -11.04 -2.31
C PRO A 170 22.66 -12.02 -1.17
N GLU A 171 23.92 -12.42 -1.02
CA GLU A 171 24.39 -13.35 0.01
C GLU A 171 24.20 -12.82 1.44
N ASN A 172 24.16 -11.49 1.60
CA ASN A 172 24.01 -10.83 2.89
C ASN A 172 22.56 -10.45 3.20
N LEU A 173 21.62 -10.65 2.26
CA LEU A 173 20.24 -10.21 2.42
C LEU A 173 19.55 -10.83 3.65
N PRO A 174 19.59 -12.16 3.90
CA PRO A 174 18.91 -12.74 5.06
C PRO A 174 19.48 -12.23 6.39
N GLU A 175 20.81 -12.03 6.43
CA GLU A 175 21.50 -11.46 7.58
C GLU A 175 21.07 -10.02 7.84
N ALA A 176 21.07 -9.18 6.80
CA ALA A 176 20.64 -7.78 6.89
C ALA A 176 19.18 -7.68 7.35
N ALA A 177 18.30 -8.50 6.78
CA ALA A 177 16.89 -8.58 7.16
C ALA A 177 16.72 -8.89 8.65
N ARG A 178 17.44 -9.91 9.15
CA ARG A 178 17.40 -10.29 10.57
C ARG A 178 17.89 -9.15 11.47
N ARG A 179 19.03 -8.53 11.15
CA ARG A 179 19.58 -7.41 11.93
C ARG A 179 18.64 -6.21 11.94
N LEU A 180 18.01 -5.87 10.82
CA LEU A 180 17.03 -4.78 10.74
C LEU A 180 15.80 -5.04 11.63
N LYS A 181 15.33 -6.29 11.71
CA LYS A 181 14.20 -6.66 12.58
C LYS A 181 14.60 -6.73 14.05
N GLU A 182 15.78 -7.25 14.38
CA GLU A 182 16.16 -7.62 15.74
C GLU A 182 16.94 -6.54 16.49
N THR A 183 17.68 -5.67 15.81
CA THR A 183 18.53 -4.66 16.45
C THR A 183 17.70 -3.67 17.27
N ASP A 184 18.14 -3.40 18.50
CA ASP A 184 17.54 -2.40 19.36
C ASP A 184 17.64 -1.00 18.74
N GLY A 185 16.51 -0.29 18.76
CA GLY A 185 16.39 1.01 18.09
C GLY A 185 16.04 0.95 16.60
N LEU A 186 16.02 -0.24 15.97
CA LEU A 186 15.50 -0.45 14.60
C LEU A 186 14.13 -1.13 14.58
N LYS A 187 14.03 -2.36 15.09
CA LYS A 187 12.78 -3.11 15.26
C LYS A 187 11.82 -3.01 14.06
N PHE A 188 12.31 -3.24 12.84
CA PHE A 188 11.47 -3.26 11.63
C PHE A 188 10.59 -4.52 11.62
N ASP A 189 9.47 -4.46 12.34
CA ASP A 189 8.59 -5.59 12.62
C ASP A 189 7.51 -5.82 11.56
N TYR A 190 7.37 -4.90 10.60
CA TYR A 190 6.37 -4.99 9.55
C TYR A 190 7.00 -4.85 8.15
N LEU A 191 6.94 -5.95 7.38
CA LEU A 191 7.19 -5.94 5.93
C LEU A 191 5.92 -5.45 5.22
N ARG A 192 5.97 -4.28 4.61
CA ARG A 192 4.83 -3.65 3.93
C ARG A 192 4.63 -4.17 2.51
N CYS A 193 5.73 -4.39 1.82
CA CYS A 193 5.76 -4.76 0.41
C CYS A 193 7.14 -5.32 0.08
N LEU A 194 7.17 -6.32 -0.78
CA LEU A 194 8.37 -6.80 -1.45
C LEU A 194 8.05 -6.86 -2.95
N SER A 195 8.93 -6.32 -3.77
CA SER A 195 8.77 -6.29 -5.23
C SER A 195 10.12 -6.41 -5.95
N GLY A 196 10.05 -6.76 -7.23
CA GLY A 196 11.18 -6.68 -8.16
C GLY A 196 11.14 -5.40 -9.01
N VAL A 197 12.31 -4.96 -9.48
CA VAL A 197 12.46 -3.90 -10.47
C VAL A 197 13.47 -4.36 -11.51
N ASP A 198 13.02 -4.52 -12.75
CA ASP A 198 13.87 -4.90 -13.89
C ASP A 198 14.58 -3.67 -14.48
N TYR A 199 15.90 -3.63 -14.28
CA TYR A 199 16.81 -2.64 -14.87
C TYR A 199 17.52 -3.17 -16.15
N GLN A 200 16.98 -4.21 -16.76
CA GLN A 200 17.44 -4.81 -18.01
C GLN A 200 18.89 -5.30 -17.91
N SER A 201 19.84 -4.64 -18.59
CA SER A 201 21.25 -5.01 -18.58
C SER A 201 21.90 -4.86 -17.20
N ASP A 202 21.32 -4.03 -16.33
CA ASP A 202 21.85 -3.77 -15.00
C ASP A 202 21.27 -4.73 -13.95
N GLY A 203 20.50 -5.74 -14.40
CA GLY A 203 19.94 -6.79 -13.56
C GLY A 203 18.61 -6.44 -12.91
N ILE A 204 18.25 -7.20 -11.87
CA ILE A 204 16.95 -7.10 -11.18
C ILE A 204 17.19 -6.67 -9.74
N GLU A 205 16.56 -5.58 -9.32
CA GLU A 205 16.59 -5.13 -7.93
C GLU A 205 15.40 -5.72 -7.17
N VAL A 206 15.66 -6.40 -6.06
CA VAL A 206 14.61 -6.84 -5.12
C VAL A 206 14.52 -5.83 -3.99
N VAL A 207 13.33 -5.29 -3.79
CA VAL A 207 13.07 -4.15 -2.90
C VAL A 207 12.12 -4.56 -1.80
N TYR A 208 12.51 -4.29 -0.55
CA TYR A 208 11.76 -4.61 0.66
C TYR A 208 11.42 -3.31 1.39
N HIS A 209 10.14 -2.96 1.43
CA HIS A 209 9.65 -1.81 2.19
C HIS A 209 9.32 -2.24 3.63
N LEU A 210 10.08 -1.70 4.58
CA LEU A 210 10.01 -2.06 5.98
C LEU A 210 9.47 -0.90 6.81
N PHE A 211 8.72 -1.25 7.85
CA PHE A 211 8.22 -0.31 8.83
C PHE A 211 8.40 -0.87 10.25
N SER A 212 8.77 0.00 11.18
CA SER A 212 8.72 -0.30 12.60
C SER A 212 7.46 0.31 13.19
N THR A 213 6.50 -0.54 13.56
CA THR A 213 5.24 -0.10 14.17
C THR A 213 5.47 0.50 15.56
N ARG A 214 6.46 -0.02 16.29
CA ARG A 214 6.82 0.45 17.64
C ARG A 214 7.56 1.78 17.64
N LEU A 215 8.49 1.95 16.69
CA LEU A 215 9.39 3.10 16.66
C LEU A 215 8.96 4.17 15.65
N ALA A 216 7.92 3.90 14.85
CA ALA A 216 7.42 4.79 13.81
C ALA A 216 8.54 5.26 12.87
N GLN A 217 9.20 4.32 12.20
CA GLN A 217 10.28 4.59 11.26
C GLN A 217 10.21 3.64 10.08
N LYS A 218 10.74 4.08 8.93
CA LYS A 218 10.70 3.38 7.65
C LYS A 218 12.10 3.11 7.15
N CYS A 219 12.25 2.04 6.39
CA CYS A 219 13.49 1.68 5.70
C CYS A 219 13.15 0.93 4.42
N VAL A 220 13.97 1.09 3.40
CA VAL A 220 13.95 0.24 2.20
C VAL A 220 15.23 -0.58 2.19
N LEU A 221 15.09 -1.90 2.36
CA LEU A 221 16.18 -2.84 2.15
C LEU A 221 16.15 -3.27 0.68
N LYS A 222 17.31 -3.32 0.05
CA LYS A 222 17.45 -3.71 -1.36
C LYS A 222 18.56 -4.72 -1.53
N THR A 223 18.43 -5.52 -2.58
CA THR A 223 19.52 -6.29 -3.16
C THR A 223 19.40 -6.28 -4.67
N ARG A 224 20.50 -6.50 -5.38
CA ARG A 224 20.52 -6.54 -6.84
C ARG A 224 21.09 -7.87 -7.30
N LEU A 225 20.30 -8.55 -8.13
CA LEU A 225 20.65 -9.76 -8.85
C LEU A 225 21.21 -9.39 -10.23
N ALA A 226 22.14 -10.17 -10.74
CA ALA A 226 22.80 -9.88 -12.00
C ALA A 226 21.87 -10.17 -13.18
N ALA A 227 21.04 -11.20 -13.06
CA ALA A 227 20.09 -11.62 -14.09
C ALA A 227 18.80 -12.18 -13.50
N GLU A 228 17.82 -12.38 -14.37
CA GLU A 228 16.70 -13.27 -14.05
C GLU A 228 17.17 -14.73 -13.92
N GLY A 229 16.46 -15.53 -13.12
CA GLY A 229 16.83 -16.90 -12.80
C GLY A 229 17.85 -17.02 -11.65
N ASP A 230 18.47 -15.91 -11.27
CA ASP A 230 19.31 -15.82 -10.09
C ASP A 230 18.52 -16.09 -8.81
N ALA A 231 19.26 -16.44 -7.76
CA ALA A 231 18.71 -16.86 -6.50
C ALA A 231 19.12 -15.91 -5.37
N VAL A 232 18.25 -15.77 -4.39
CA VAL A 232 18.51 -15.03 -3.14
C VAL A 232 17.86 -15.74 -1.97
N GLY A 233 18.45 -15.65 -0.78
CA GLY A 233 17.87 -16.27 0.40
C GLY A 233 16.50 -15.68 0.77
N THR A 234 15.55 -16.55 1.13
CA THR A 234 14.24 -16.15 1.63
C THR A 234 14.35 -15.32 2.93
N VAL A 235 13.41 -14.40 3.13
CA VAL A 235 13.20 -13.70 4.40
C VAL A 235 11.89 -14.11 5.09
N THR A 236 11.26 -15.21 4.65
CA THR A 236 10.06 -15.79 5.29
C THR A 236 10.29 -16.16 6.75
N THR A 237 11.51 -16.56 7.11
CA THR A 237 11.93 -16.84 8.49
C THR A 237 12.04 -15.57 9.34
N VAL A 238 12.21 -14.40 8.71
CA VAL A 238 12.27 -13.08 9.35
C VAL A 238 10.87 -12.47 9.41
N TRP A 239 10.12 -12.42 8.30
CA TRP A 239 8.75 -11.93 8.27
C TRP A 239 7.84 -12.98 7.60
N ALA A 240 6.88 -13.51 8.35
CA ALA A 240 5.91 -14.48 7.82
C ALA A 240 5.11 -13.93 6.63
N GLY A 241 4.88 -12.61 6.57
CA GLY A 241 4.21 -11.95 5.45
C GLY A 241 5.00 -11.98 4.14
N ALA A 242 6.29 -12.34 4.17
CA ALA A 242 7.10 -12.47 2.96
C ALA A 242 6.66 -13.64 2.07
N ASP A 243 5.96 -14.65 2.61
CA ASP A 243 5.58 -15.86 1.87
C ASP A 243 4.84 -15.53 0.56
N TRP A 244 3.83 -14.67 0.63
CA TRP A 244 3.06 -14.30 -0.57
C TRP A 244 3.85 -13.38 -1.49
N HIS A 245 4.59 -12.42 -0.92
CA HIS A 245 5.32 -11.46 -1.73
C HIS A 245 6.54 -12.06 -2.46
N GLU A 246 7.23 -13.02 -1.85
CA GLU A 246 8.32 -13.76 -2.48
C GLU A 246 7.79 -14.63 -3.62
N ARG A 247 6.64 -15.30 -3.44
CA ARG A 247 5.99 -16.07 -4.51
C ARG A 247 5.53 -15.20 -5.67
N GLU A 248 4.88 -14.06 -5.38
CA GLU A 248 4.49 -13.08 -6.39
C GLU A 248 5.71 -12.56 -7.14
N THR A 249 6.76 -12.15 -6.43
CA THR A 249 7.97 -11.59 -7.06
C THR A 249 8.73 -12.66 -7.86
N ALA A 250 8.80 -13.89 -7.37
CA ALA A 250 9.40 -15.02 -8.08
C ALA A 250 8.70 -15.26 -9.42
N GLU A 251 7.37 -15.27 -9.41
CA GLU A 251 6.55 -15.51 -10.58
C GLU A 251 6.60 -14.35 -11.59
N MET A 252 6.54 -13.10 -11.11
CA MET A 252 6.52 -11.91 -11.95
C MET A 252 7.88 -11.57 -12.58
N PHE A 253 8.98 -11.87 -11.89
CA PHE A 253 10.35 -11.47 -12.26
C PHE A 253 11.30 -12.65 -12.50
N ASN A 254 10.83 -13.90 -12.39
CA ASN A 254 11.63 -15.11 -12.53
C ASN A 254 12.83 -15.13 -11.56
N ILE A 255 12.57 -14.88 -10.28
CA ILE A 255 13.58 -14.87 -9.20
C ILE A 255 13.39 -16.09 -8.32
N ARG A 256 14.49 -16.73 -7.88
CA ARG A 256 14.41 -17.87 -6.96
C ARG A 256 14.67 -17.44 -5.52
N PHE A 257 13.73 -17.70 -4.62
CA PHE A 257 13.93 -17.48 -3.18
C PHE A 257 14.35 -18.80 -2.50
N GLU A 258 15.63 -18.93 -2.16
CA GLU A 258 16.18 -20.15 -1.56
C GLU A 258 15.72 -20.32 -0.12
N GLY A 259 15.30 -21.55 0.23
CA GLY A 259 14.78 -21.88 1.55
C GLY A 259 13.31 -21.48 1.79
N HIS A 260 12.63 -20.94 0.76
CA HIS A 260 11.21 -20.60 0.88
C HIS A 260 10.35 -21.85 1.17
N PRO A 261 9.42 -21.81 2.14
CA PRO A 261 8.66 -22.99 2.57
C PRO A 261 7.68 -23.52 1.50
N TYR A 262 7.15 -22.63 0.66
CA TYR A 262 6.18 -22.98 -0.38
C TYR A 262 6.41 -22.21 -1.70
N PRO A 263 7.45 -22.57 -2.49
CA PRO A 263 7.88 -21.81 -3.67
C PRO A 263 7.02 -22.11 -4.91
N GLU A 264 5.70 -22.08 -4.76
CA GLU A 264 4.76 -22.31 -5.86
C GLU A 264 4.22 -20.98 -6.41
N PRO A 265 4.05 -20.86 -7.74
CA PRO A 265 3.31 -19.78 -8.40
C PRO A 265 2.00 -19.40 -7.69
N LEU A 266 1.65 -18.11 -7.73
CA LEU A 266 0.56 -17.53 -6.96
C LEU A 266 -0.55 -16.91 -7.83
N LEU A 267 -0.21 -16.26 -8.94
CA LEU A 267 -1.10 -15.35 -9.67
C LEU A 267 -1.39 -15.76 -11.12
N LEU A 268 -0.40 -16.29 -11.85
CA LEU A 268 -0.50 -16.59 -13.27
C LEU A 268 -1.05 -17.99 -13.50
N GLU A 269 -1.69 -18.16 -14.65
CA GLU A 269 -2.26 -19.43 -15.06
C GLU A 269 -1.15 -20.43 -15.41
N ARG A 270 -1.49 -21.70 -15.29
CA ARG A 270 -0.65 -22.80 -15.74
C ARG A 270 -1.30 -23.46 -16.94
N ASP A 271 -0.50 -23.80 -17.93
CA ASP A 271 -0.94 -24.66 -19.02
C ASP A 271 -1.11 -26.12 -18.56
N ASP A 272 -1.56 -26.97 -19.48
CA ASP A 272 -1.76 -28.41 -19.24
C ASP A 272 -0.47 -29.15 -18.82
N GLN A 273 0.70 -28.53 -19.02
CA GLN A 273 2.02 -29.06 -18.66
C GLN A 273 2.51 -28.50 -17.31
N GLY A 274 1.73 -27.64 -16.65
CA GLY A 274 2.08 -26.99 -15.40
C GLY A 274 3.02 -25.79 -15.54
N THR A 275 3.30 -25.35 -16.77
CA THR A 275 4.15 -24.19 -17.07
C THR A 275 3.38 -22.91 -16.86
N ILE A 276 4.02 -21.93 -16.23
CA ILE A 276 3.43 -20.60 -16.03
C ILE A 276 3.30 -19.90 -17.38
N VAL A 277 2.07 -19.53 -17.75
CA VAL A 277 1.76 -18.81 -18.99
C VAL A 277 1.06 -17.49 -18.65
N PRO A 278 1.47 -16.35 -19.23
CA PRO A 278 2.44 -16.19 -20.33
C PRO A 278 3.91 -16.09 -19.87
N GLY A 279 4.24 -16.46 -18.63
CA GLY A 279 5.57 -16.32 -18.02
C GLY A 279 5.74 -15.00 -17.26
N PRO A 280 6.97 -14.59 -16.92
CA PRO A 280 7.22 -13.44 -16.04
C PRO A 280 6.84 -12.11 -16.71
N VAL A 281 5.62 -11.64 -16.41
CA VAL A 281 4.97 -10.52 -17.11
C VAL A 281 5.52 -9.14 -16.76
N LEU A 282 6.26 -8.99 -15.65
CA LEU A 282 6.78 -7.68 -15.21
C LEU A 282 8.21 -7.39 -15.68
N LEU A 283 8.82 -8.33 -16.42
CA LEU A 283 10.11 -8.11 -17.06
C LEU A 283 9.93 -7.23 -18.30
N LYS A 284 10.83 -6.26 -18.50
CA LYS A 284 10.77 -5.25 -19.58
C LYS A 284 10.84 -5.85 -20.97
N ARG A 285 11.40 -7.06 -21.10
CA ARG A 285 11.39 -7.80 -22.37
C ARG A 285 10.00 -8.36 -22.72
N PHE A 286 9.12 -8.54 -21.72
CA PHE A 286 7.77 -9.06 -21.92
C PHE A 286 6.97 -8.07 -22.79
N LYS A 287 6.43 -8.57 -23.90
CA LYS A 287 5.65 -7.75 -24.82
C LYS A 287 4.19 -7.76 -24.40
N LEU A 288 3.69 -6.59 -24.05
CA LEU A 288 2.26 -6.42 -23.82
C LEU A 288 1.49 -6.75 -25.09
N ARG A 289 0.36 -7.43 -24.92
CA ARG A 289 -0.59 -7.59 -26.03
C ARG A 289 -0.99 -6.20 -26.53
N PRO A 290 -1.20 -6.04 -27.85
CA PRO A 290 -1.81 -4.84 -28.38
C PRO A 290 -3.11 -4.55 -27.63
N LYS A 291 -3.38 -3.27 -27.36
CA LYS A 291 -4.64 -2.86 -26.74
C LYS A 291 -5.78 -3.32 -27.65
N GLU A 292 -6.50 -4.35 -27.24
CA GLU A 292 -7.75 -4.72 -27.89
C GLU A 292 -8.68 -3.50 -27.88
N PRO A 293 -9.44 -3.25 -28.96
CA PRO A 293 -10.49 -2.24 -28.90
C PRO A 293 -11.40 -2.58 -27.71
N PRO A 294 -11.98 -1.57 -27.03
CA PRO A 294 -12.85 -1.83 -25.89
C PRO A 294 -13.87 -2.88 -26.29
N ALA A 295 -13.95 -3.98 -25.53
CA ALA A 295 -14.99 -4.97 -25.76
C ALA A 295 -16.33 -4.24 -25.74
N GLN A 296 -17.14 -4.38 -26.80
CA GLN A 296 -18.52 -3.97 -26.74
C GLN A 296 -19.21 -4.92 -25.75
N TYR A 297 -19.26 -4.52 -24.48
CA TYR A 297 -20.10 -5.16 -23.49
C TYR A 297 -21.55 -4.82 -23.83
N GLY A 298 -22.11 -5.53 -24.81
CA GLY A 298 -23.53 -5.54 -25.10
C GLY A 298 -24.20 -6.50 -24.14
N PHE A 299 -25.12 -6.00 -23.33
CA PHE A 299 -26.15 -6.86 -22.76
C PHE A 299 -27.04 -7.29 -23.93
N PRO A 300 -27.44 -8.57 -24.05
CA PRO A 300 -28.42 -8.95 -25.05
C PRO A 300 -29.68 -8.10 -24.82
N GLU A 301 -30.11 -7.37 -25.84
CA GLU A 301 -31.42 -6.74 -25.83
C GLU A 301 -32.45 -7.88 -25.75
N GLU A 302 -33.24 -7.88 -24.67
CA GLU A 302 -34.28 -8.88 -24.45
C GLU A 302 -35.24 -8.91 -25.66
N GLU A 303 -35.36 -10.06 -26.33
CA GLU A 303 -36.33 -10.33 -27.41
C GLU A 303 -37.77 -10.45 -26.88
#